data_AF-A0A258BP50-F1
#
_entry.id   AF-A0A258BP50-F1
#
_cell.length_a   1.000
_cell.length_b   1.000
_cell.length_c   1.000
_cell.angle_alpha   90.00
_cell.angle_beta   90.00
_cell.angle_gamma   90.00
#
_symmetry.space_group_name_H-M   'P 1'
#
loop_
_entity.id
_entity.type
_entity.pdbx_description
1 polymer ?
#
loop_
_entity_poly.entity_id
_entity_poly.type
_entity_poly.pdbx_seq_one_letter_code
_entity_poly.pdbx_strand_id
1 'polypeptide(L)' 'DNFMSAEDAAGELSEILAVGYASAFGAFGAGRFHHTDQDTPDKVDLIELAATGSAFLRMVHRAIG' A
#
# COMPACT_ATOMS: atom_id res chain seq x y z
N ASP A 1 1.89 -22.04 2.10
CA ASP A 1 2.38 -20.89 2.87
C ASP A 1 3.24 -20.02 1.97
N ASN A 2 2.62 -19.01 1.35
CA ASN A 2 3.25 -18.17 0.35
C ASN A 2 3.75 -16.90 1.05
N PHE A 3 4.98 -16.92 1.57
CA PHE A 3 5.66 -15.71 2.03
C PHE A 3 6.09 -14.91 0.79
N MET A 4 5.35 -13.85 0.46
CA MET A 4 5.77 -12.87 -0.55
C MET A 4 7.04 -12.16 -0.06
N SER A 5 8.03 -12.04 -0.95
CA SER A 5 9.35 -11.49 -0.62
C SER A 5 9.43 -10.00 -0.92
N ALA A 6 10.37 -9.30 -0.28
CA ALA A 6 10.58 -7.85 -0.42
C ALA A 6 10.82 -7.38 -1.87
N GLU A 7 11.21 -8.29 -2.77
CA GLU A 7 11.46 -8.01 -4.19
C GLU A 7 10.17 -7.67 -4.97
N ASP A 8 8.99 -8.04 -4.46
CA ASP A 8 7.68 -7.71 -5.07
C ASP A 8 7.16 -6.32 -4.67
N ALA A 9 7.75 -5.70 -3.64
CA ALA A 9 7.41 -4.37 -3.16
C ALA A 9 8.33 -3.37 -3.87
N ALA A 10 7.79 -2.62 -4.84
CA ALA A 10 8.40 -1.45 -5.46
C ALA A 10 9.40 -0.75 -4.51
N GLY A 11 10.65 -0.53 -4.91
CA GLY A 11 11.78 -0.28 -3.99
C GLY A 11 11.52 0.67 -2.81
N GLU A 12 10.75 1.75 -3.00
CA GLU A 12 10.35 2.66 -1.92
C GLU A 12 9.45 2.01 -0.86
N LEU A 13 8.51 1.15 -1.27
CA LEU A 13 7.67 0.37 -0.37
C LEU A 13 8.48 -0.64 0.43
N SER A 14 9.47 -1.31 -0.17
CA SER A 14 10.35 -2.24 0.56
C SER A 14 11.10 -1.54 1.71
N GLU A 15 11.66 -0.35 1.46
CA GLU A 15 12.35 0.45 2.49
C GLU A 15 11.41 0.84 3.65
N ILE A 16 10.15 1.21 3.34
CA ILE A 16 9.15 1.56 4.36
C ILE A 16 8.72 0.34 5.18
N LEU A 17 8.59 -0.84 4.56
CA LEU A 17 8.28 -2.08 5.26
C LEU A 17 9.44 -2.54 6.14
N ALA A 18 10.70 -2.36 5.69
CA ALA A 18 11.90 -2.74 6.44
C ALA A 18 12.02 -2.03 7.79
N VAL A 19 11.51 -0.80 7.90
CA VAL A 19 11.46 -0.05 9.17
C VAL A 19 10.18 -0.30 9.99
N GLY A 20 9.35 -1.29 9.60
CA GLY A 20 8.23 -1.80 10.38
C GLY A 20 6.86 -1.17 10.09
N TYR A 21 6.73 -0.33 9.06
CA TYR A 21 5.44 0.30 8.71
C TYR A 21 4.60 -0.57 7.79
N ALA A 22 4.15 -1.74 8.29
CA ALA A 22 3.35 -2.70 7.51
C ALA A 22 2.06 -2.10 6.90
N SER A 23 1.49 -1.06 7.51
CA SER A 23 0.32 -0.35 6.98
C SER A 23 0.59 0.36 5.65
N ALA A 24 1.84 0.66 5.31
CA ALA A 24 2.22 1.25 4.04
C ALA A 24 1.95 0.32 2.85
N PHE A 25 1.90 -1.00 3.10
CA PHE A 25 1.54 -1.98 2.08
C PHE A 25 0.17 -1.70 1.44
N GLY A 26 -0.82 -1.32 2.26
CA GLY A 26 -2.16 -0.97 1.76
C GLY A 26 -2.22 0.36 1.03
N ALA A 27 -1.24 1.25 1.24
CA ALA A 27 -1.19 2.58 0.62
C ALA A 27 -0.40 2.62 -0.69
N PHE A 28 0.74 1.93 -0.73
CA PHE A 28 1.63 1.92 -1.89
C PHE A 28 1.40 0.74 -2.81
N GLY A 29 0.75 -0.32 -2.31
CA GLY A 29 0.41 -1.51 -3.09
C GLY A 29 1.64 -2.18 -3.69
N ALA A 30 2.14 -3.25 -3.07
CA ALA A 30 2.81 -4.30 -3.84
C ALA A 30 1.73 -5.02 -4.65
N GLY A 31 1.17 -4.30 -5.61
CA GLY A 31 0.02 -4.71 -6.36
C GLY A 31 0.44 -5.77 -7.36
N ARG A 32 -0.37 -6.83 -7.50
CA ARG A 32 -0.23 -7.87 -8.52
C ARG A 32 0.01 -7.33 -9.94
N PHE A 33 -0.38 -6.08 -10.21
CA PHE A 33 -0.31 -5.43 -11.51
C PHE A 33 0.73 -4.30 -11.58
N HIS A 34 1.50 -4.06 -10.52
CA HIS A 34 2.51 -3.00 -10.47
C HIS A 34 3.54 -3.16 -11.61
N HIS A 35 3.83 -2.06 -12.33
CA HIS A 35 4.70 -2.05 -13.52
C HIS A 35 4.27 -3.00 -14.68
N THR A 36 2.98 -3.35 -14.75
CA THR A 36 2.43 -4.11 -15.88
C THR A 36 1.41 -3.28 -16.66
N ASP A 37 1.11 -3.68 -17.89
CA ASP A 37 0.04 -3.08 -18.70
C ASP A 37 -1.37 -3.30 -18.08
N GLN A 38 -1.47 -4.09 -17.00
CA GLN A 38 -2.70 -4.29 -16.25
C GLN A 38 -2.85 -3.33 -15.07
N ASP A 39 -1.92 -2.38 -14.87
CA ASP A 39 -2.05 -1.32 -13.86
C ASP A 39 -3.06 -0.26 -14.33
N THR A 40 -4.34 -0.65 -14.34
CA THR A 40 -5.45 0.14 -14.83
C THR A 40 -6.45 0.43 -13.71
N PRO A 41 -7.21 1.55 -13.77
CA PRO A 41 -8.14 1.93 -12.70
C PRO A 41 -9.18 0.86 -12.31
N ASP A 42 -9.53 -0.06 -13.21
CA ASP A 42 -10.44 -1.17 -12.94
C ASP A 42 -9.82 -2.30 -12.10
N LYS A 43 -8.51 -2.27 -11.85
CA LYS A 43 -7.80 -3.22 -10.98
C LYS A 43 -7.63 -2.75 -9.55
N VAL A 44 -8.14 -1.56 -9.22
CA VAL A 44 -8.13 -1.03 -7.86
C VAL A 44 -9.14 -1.78 -6.99
N ASP A 45 -8.71 -2.29 -5.85
CA ASP A 45 -9.64 -2.76 -4.81
C ASP A 45 -10.24 -1.56 -4.07
N LEU A 46 -11.52 -1.29 -4.32
CA LEU A 46 -12.21 -0.13 -3.77
C LEU A 46 -12.42 -0.22 -2.25
N ILE A 47 -12.45 -1.43 -1.67
CA ILE A 47 -12.60 -1.62 -0.22
C ILE A 47 -11.29 -1.24 0.47
N GLU A 48 -10.17 -1.75 -0.03
CA GLU A 48 -8.84 -1.43 0.50
C GLU A 48 -8.48 0.05 0.32
N LEU A 49 -8.87 0.65 -0.82
CA LEU A 49 -8.70 2.08 -1.06
C LEU A 49 -9.47 2.91 -0.02
N ALA A 50 -10.73 2.58 0.25
CA ALA A 50 -11.54 3.30 1.23
C ALA A 50 -11.00 3.16 2.66
N ALA A 51 -10.54 1.95 3.03
CA ALA A 51 -9.93 1.68 4.32
C ALA A 51 -8.64 2.50 4.53
N THR A 52 -7.78 2.53 3.52
CA THR A 52 -6.53 3.31 3.51
C THR A 52 -6.81 4.81 3.59
N GLY A 53 -7.73 5.33 2.76
CA GLY A 53 -8.12 6.74 2.81
C GLY A 53 -8.64 7.15 4.19
N SER A 54 -9.45 6.30 4.81
CA SER A 54 -9.95 6.52 6.17
C SER A 54 -8.85 6.52 7.23
N ALA A 55 -7.86 5.63 7.10
CA ALA A 55 -6.70 5.59 8.01
C ALA A 55 -5.83 6.86 7.87
N PHE A 56 -5.60 7.31 6.64
CA PHE A 56 -4.85 8.53 6.37
C PHE A 56 -5.52 9.77 6.97
N LEU A 57 -6.84 9.92 6.78
CA LEU A 57 -7.59 11.03 7.38
C LEU A 57 -7.46 11.03 8.91
N ARG A 58 -7.59 9.86 9.56
CA ARG A 58 -7.39 9.75 11.02
C ARG A 58 -5.99 10.18 11.45
N MET A 59 -4.96 9.85 10.69
CA MET A 59 -3.58 10.28 10.97
C MET A 59 -3.46 11.80 10.87
N VAL A 60 -3.96 12.41 9.79
CA VAL A 60 -3.93 13.87 9.61
C VAL A 60 -4.64 14.57 10.75
N HIS A 61 -5.85 14.11 11.12
CA HIS A 61 -6.59 14.66 12.25
C HIS A 61 -5.81 14.61 13.57
N ARG A 62 -5.03 13.55 13.82
CA ARG A 62 -4.17 13.44 15.02
C ARG A 62 -2.94 14.33 14.98
N ALA A 63 -2.44 14.67 13.79
CA ALA A 63 -1.24 15.49 13.64
C ALA A 63 -1.51 16.99 13.77
N ILE A 64 -2.75 17.42 13.47
CA ILE A 64 -3.16 18.84 13.50
C ILE A 64 -3.99 19.23 14.73
N GLY A 65 -4.30 18.28 15.62
CA GLY A 65 -5.02 18.48 16.87
C GLY A 65 -4.16 18.14 18.08
#